data_AF-A0A438BX30-F1
#
_entry.id   AF-A0A438BX30-F1
#
_cell.length_a   1.000
_cell.length_b   1.000
_cell.length_c   1.000
_cell.angle_alpha   90.00
_cell.angle_beta   90.00
_cell.angle_gamma   90.00
#
_symmetry.space_group_name_H-M   'P 1'
#
loop_
_entity.id
_entity.type
_entity.pdbx_description
1 polymer ?
#
loop_
_entity_poly.entity_id
_entity_poly.type
_entity_poly.pdbx_seq_one_letter_code
_entity_poly.pdbx_strand_id
1 'polypeptide(L)'
;MRQRRWIELLKDHDCIIQYHPGKANVVADALSRKSVGSLSTIRGYQRQLLGDLRSLRVHIRVLDLGALVANFRLQPYLVRRIKALQKNDLNLVQLMEEVKKGSKLDFVLSDDGILRVRTRLCVPNDGDLRRKLLEEAHCSRLAIHPGGTKMYQDLRQNYWWLGMK
;
A
#
# COMPACT_ATOMS: atom_id res chain seq x y z
N MET A 1 3.10 14.51 28.78
CA MET A 1 3.49 14.68 30.21
C MET A 1 2.91 15.93 30.87
N ARG A 2 2.83 17.10 30.21
CA ARG A 2 2.27 18.33 30.86
C ARG A 2 0.76 18.28 31.11
N GLN A 3 -0.06 17.82 30.15
CA GLN A 3 -1.52 17.76 30.32
C GLN A 3 -1.98 16.86 31.48
N ARG A 4 -1.25 15.77 31.76
CA ARG A 4 -1.59 14.83 32.85
C ARG A 4 -1.43 15.48 34.24
N ARG A 5 -0.40 16.32 34.41
CA ARG A 5 -0.16 17.07 35.65
C ARG A 5 -1.25 18.11 35.97
N TRP A 6 -1.82 18.73 34.94
CA TRP A 6 -2.90 19.72 35.14
C TRP A 6 -4.19 19.06 35.64
N ILE A 7 -4.49 17.86 35.16
CA ILE A 7 -5.67 17.10 35.60
C ILE A 7 -5.53 16.63 37.05
N GLU A 8 -4.33 16.23 37.47
CA GLU A 8 -4.07 15.85 38.87
C GLU A 8 -4.29 17.04 39.82
N LEU A 9 -3.78 18.23 39.48
CA LEU A 9 -3.95 19.43 40.32
C LEU A 9 -5.40 19.93 40.39
N LEU A 10 -6.15 19.82 39.29
CA LEU A 10 -7.57 20.21 39.22
C LEU A 10 -8.47 19.26 40.01
N LYS A 11 -8.05 18.01 40.24
CA LYS A 11 -8.84 17.03 41.01
C LYS A 11 -8.91 17.38 42.49
N ASP A 12 -7.90 18.07 43.01
CA ASP A 12 -7.79 18.39 44.44
C ASP A 12 -8.53 19.68 44.83
N HIS A 13 -9.21 20.34 43.88
CA HIS A 13 -9.90 21.61 44.08
C HIS A 13 -11.32 21.54 43.51
N ASP A 14 -12.31 22.03 44.25
CA ASP A 14 -13.70 22.17 43.76
C ASP A 14 -13.80 23.30 42.74
N CYS A 15 -13.44 23.00 41.49
CA CYS A 15 -13.44 23.96 40.40
C CYS A 15 -14.77 23.93 39.64
N ILE A 16 -15.36 25.11 39.42
CA ILE A 16 -16.50 25.28 38.50
C ILE A 16 -15.96 25.83 37.18
N ILE A 17 -16.10 25.07 36.10
CA ILE A 17 -15.69 25.51 34.76
C ILE A 17 -16.75 26.45 34.21
N GLN A 18 -16.47 27.75 34.19
CA GLN A 18 -17.33 28.75 33.57
C GLN A 18 -16.82 29.11 32.18
N TYR A 19 -17.63 28.82 31.16
CA TYR A 19 -17.34 29.21 29.78
C TYR A 19 -17.84 30.64 29.54
N HIS A 20 -16.92 31.55 29.26
CA HIS A 20 -17.26 32.89 28.79
C HIS A 20 -17.05 32.95 27.26
N PRO A 21 -18.10 33.17 26.46
CA PRO A 21 -17.94 33.41 25.03
C PRO A 21 -17.32 34.81 24.82
N GLY A 22 -15.99 34.85 24.70
CA GLY A 22 -15.22 36.06 24.35
C GLY A 22 -14.59 35.90 22.97
N LYS A 23 -14.59 37.00 22.19
CA LYS A 23 -14.00 37.18 20.83
C LYS A 23 -13.03 36.07 20.42
N ALA A 24 -13.40 35.36 19.35
CA ALA A 24 -12.64 34.33 18.63
C ALA A 24 -11.18 34.20 19.06
N ASN A 25 -10.79 33.02 19.57
CA ASN A 25 -9.41 32.64 19.85
C ASN A 25 -8.47 33.01 18.68
N VAL A 26 -7.85 34.19 18.72
CA VAL A 26 -6.78 34.62 17.80
C VAL A 26 -5.41 34.15 18.32
N VAL A 27 -5.38 33.28 19.32
CA VAL A 27 -4.15 32.64 19.78
C VAL A 27 -3.98 31.34 19.00
N ALA A 28 -3.04 31.37 18.07
CA ALA A 28 -2.54 30.23 17.32
C ALA A 28 -2.36 29.00 18.22
N ASP A 29 -3.11 27.92 17.92
CA ASP A 29 -2.95 26.61 18.55
C ASP A 29 -1.47 26.16 18.47
N ALA A 30 -0.99 25.43 19.47
CA ALA A 30 0.40 24.96 19.52
C ALA A 30 0.78 24.06 18.32
N LEU A 31 -0.20 23.52 17.59
CA LEU A 31 -0.01 22.79 16.33
C LEU A 31 0.00 23.67 15.07
N SER A 32 -0.38 24.95 15.17
CA SER A 32 -0.43 25.86 14.01
C SER A 32 0.89 26.57 13.70
N ARG A 33 1.93 26.37 14.54
CA ARG A 33 3.29 26.83 14.21
C ARG A 33 3.89 25.88 13.18
N LYS A 34 3.55 26.07 11.91
CA LYS A 34 4.36 25.58 10.80
C LYS A 34 5.73 26.26 10.93
N SER A 35 6.67 25.57 11.60
CA SER A 35 8.04 26.04 11.68
C SER A 35 8.56 26.18 10.25
N VAL A 36 9.14 27.33 9.92
CA VAL A 36 9.79 27.59 8.63
C VAL A 36 10.98 26.62 8.42
N GLY A 37 11.36 25.84 9.44
CA GLY A 37 12.24 24.67 9.34
C GLY A 37 11.60 23.38 8.78
N SER A 38 10.31 23.39 8.44
CA SER A 38 9.58 22.22 7.91
C SER A 38 10.06 21.80 6.52
N LEU A 39 10.68 22.68 5.73
CA LEU A 39 11.22 22.32 4.42
C LEU A 39 12.59 21.63 4.52
N SER A 40 13.40 21.96 5.53
CA SER A 40 14.67 21.28 5.81
C SER A 40 14.47 19.86 6.32
N THR A 41 13.44 19.61 7.15
CA THR A 41 13.06 18.25 7.58
C THR A 41 12.45 17.45 6.44
N ILE A 42 11.61 18.06 5.59
CA ILE A 42 11.13 17.41 4.35
C ILE A 42 12.33 17.05 3.44
N ARG A 43 13.31 17.95 3.24
CA ARG A 43 14.55 17.64 2.49
C ARG A 43 15.40 16.54 3.13
N GLY A 44 15.38 16.42 4.46
CA GLY A 44 16.09 15.39 5.21
C GLY A 44 15.47 14.01 5.03
N TYR A 45 14.17 13.88 5.30
CA TYR A 45 13.41 12.63 5.13
C TYR A 45 13.30 12.21 3.65
N GLN A 46 13.19 13.18 2.72
CA GLN A 46 13.21 12.88 1.29
C GLN A 46 14.54 12.28 0.83
N ARG A 47 15.68 12.63 1.43
CA ARG A 47 16.97 12.02 1.09
C ARG A 47 17.02 10.55 1.48
N GLN A 48 16.51 10.20 2.67
CA GLN A 48 16.45 8.82 3.11
C GLN A 48 15.48 8.01 2.25
N LEU A 49 14.28 8.53 2.00
CA LEU A 49 13.31 7.92 1.08
C LEU A 49 13.88 7.77 -0.33
N LEU A 50 14.59 8.77 -0.85
CA LEU A 50 15.25 8.71 -2.16
C LEU A 50 16.37 7.66 -2.18
N GLY A 51 17.11 7.53 -1.08
CA GLY A 51 18.09 6.47 -0.86
C GLY A 51 17.46 5.08 -0.86
N ASP A 52 16.34 4.92 -0.16
CA ASP A 52 15.58 3.67 -0.08
C ASP A 52 14.98 3.32 -1.45
N LEU A 53 14.40 4.28 -2.16
CA LEU A 53 13.87 4.10 -3.51
C LEU A 53 14.99 3.73 -4.51
N ARG A 54 16.16 4.38 -4.42
CA ARG A 54 17.35 3.97 -5.20
C ARG A 54 17.81 2.55 -4.82
N SER A 55 17.79 2.19 -3.54
CA SER A 55 18.12 0.83 -3.06
C SER A 55 17.14 -0.21 -3.62
N LEU A 56 15.87 0.18 -3.82
CA LEU A 56 14.83 -0.62 -4.45
C LEU A 56 14.87 -0.55 -6.00
N ARG A 57 15.92 0.03 -6.60
CA ARG A 57 16.07 0.20 -8.06
C ARG A 57 14.93 0.97 -8.73
N VAL A 58 14.31 1.88 -7.98
CA VAL A 58 13.28 2.80 -8.50
C VAL A 58 13.97 3.97 -9.20
N HIS A 59 13.74 4.12 -10.51
CA HIS A 59 14.23 5.27 -11.29
C HIS A 59 13.24 6.43 -11.20
N ILE A 60 13.71 7.56 -10.66
CA ILE A 60 12.92 8.80 -10.52
C ILE A 60 13.48 9.81 -11.51
N ARG A 61 12.63 10.32 -12.40
CA ARG A 61 12.96 11.45 -13.28
C ARG A 61 12.29 12.71 -12.75
N VAL A 62 13.07 13.78 -12.59
CA VAL A 62 12.57 15.11 -12.23
C VAL A 62 12.32 15.86 -13.54
N LEU A 63 11.10 16.35 -13.73
CA LEU A 63 10.73 17.22 -14.86
C LEU A 63 10.71 18.66 -14.35
N ASP A 64 11.19 19.61 -15.14
CA ASP A 64 11.49 20.99 -14.72
C ASP A 64 10.28 21.89 -14.39
N LEU A 65 9.07 21.34 -14.21
CA LEU A 65 7.92 22.11 -13.75
C LEU A 65 7.83 22.09 -12.21
N GLY A 66 7.82 23.28 -11.60
CA GLY A 66 7.83 23.57 -10.17
C GLY A 66 6.65 23.06 -9.31
N ALA A 67 5.90 22.06 -9.77
CA ALA A 67 4.93 21.32 -8.97
C ALA A 67 5.12 19.81 -9.20
N LEU A 68 5.88 19.17 -8.30
CA LEU A 68 6.14 17.73 -8.33
C LEU A 68 4.90 16.96 -7.86
N VAL A 69 4.04 16.57 -8.79
CA VAL A 69 3.19 15.38 -8.62
C VAL A 69 3.80 14.28 -9.50
N ALA A 70 4.81 13.59 -8.96
CA ALA A 70 5.33 12.39 -9.60
C ALA A 70 4.29 11.28 -9.49
N ASN A 71 3.47 11.10 -10.52
CA ASN A 71 2.56 9.96 -10.62
C ASN A 71 3.36 8.72 -11.01
N PHE A 72 3.94 8.06 -10.00
CA PHE A 72 4.71 6.84 -10.19
C PHE A 72 3.79 5.63 -10.27
N ARG A 73 3.33 5.28 -11.48
CA ARG A 73 2.62 4.00 -11.71
C ARG A 73 3.63 2.87 -11.83
N LEU A 74 4.05 2.31 -10.70
CA LEU A 74 4.65 0.99 -10.68
C LEU A 74 3.58 -0.04 -11.04
N GLN A 75 3.62 -0.58 -12.26
CA GLN A 75 3.06 -1.92 -12.45
C GLN A 75 4.13 -2.92 -11.99
N PRO A 76 3.89 -3.70 -10.92
CA PRO A 76 4.85 -4.69 -10.47
C PRO A 76 5.15 -5.64 -11.62
N TYR A 77 6.42 -5.91 -11.88
CA TYR A 77 6.87 -6.80 -12.96
C TYR A 77 6.10 -8.13 -12.98
N LEU A 78 5.83 -8.68 -11.78
CA LEU A 78 5.06 -9.91 -11.60
C LEU A 78 3.62 -9.79 -12.11
N VAL A 79 2.93 -8.66 -11.89
CA VAL A 79 1.57 -8.43 -12.41
C VAL A 79 1.58 -8.38 -13.93
N ARG A 80 2.54 -7.69 -14.53
CA ARG A 80 2.69 -7.65 -16.00
C ARG A 80 2.94 -9.04 -16.57
N ARG A 81 3.77 -9.84 -15.87
CA ARG A 81 4.11 -11.21 -16.28
C ARG A 81 2.93 -12.17 -16.10
N ILE A 82 2.16 -12.04 -15.02
CA ILE A 82 0.88 -12.75 -14.81
C ILE A 82 -0.05 -12.48 -15.99
N LYS A 83 -0.31 -11.21 -16.32
CA LYS A 83 -1.18 -10.83 -17.44
C LYS A 83 -0.74 -11.44 -18.77
N ALA A 84 0.56 -11.44 -19.05
CA ALA A 84 1.10 -12.02 -20.28
C ALA A 84 0.89 -13.54 -20.32
N LEU A 85 1.17 -14.23 -19.21
CA LEU A 85 1.10 -15.68 -19.11
C LEU A 85 -0.34 -16.22 -18.96
N GLN A 86 -1.29 -15.42 -18.48
CA GLN A 86 -2.71 -15.80 -18.44
C GLN A 86 -3.26 -16.16 -19.82
N LYS A 87 -2.77 -15.50 -20.87
CA LYS A 87 -3.19 -15.76 -22.26
C LYS A 87 -2.67 -17.11 -22.79
N ASN A 88 -1.66 -17.68 -22.16
CA ASN A 88 -1.02 -18.93 -22.58
C ASN A 88 -1.50 -20.13 -21.76
N ASP A 89 -2.19 -19.90 -20.64
CA ASP A 89 -2.73 -20.96 -19.79
C ASP A 89 -4.12 -21.35 -20.26
N LEU A 90 -4.24 -22.55 -20.86
CA LEU A 90 -5.49 -23.06 -21.43
C LEU A 90 -6.65 -23.05 -20.43
N ASN A 91 -6.40 -23.36 -19.16
CA ASN A 91 -7.45 -23.37 -18.13
C ASN A 91 -7.96 -21.96 -17.84
N LEU A 92 -7.04 -20.99 -17.76
CA LEU A 92 -7.41 -19.59 -17.52
C LEU A 92 -8.07 -18.95 -18.74
N VAL A 93 -7.62 -19.30 -19.95
CA VAL A 93 -8.27 -18.84 -21.19
C VAL A 93 -9.70 -19.37 -21.29
N GLN A 94 -9.94 -20.65 -20.99
CA GLN A 94 -11.29 -21.21 -20.92
C GLN A 94 -12.16 -20.48 -19.89
N LEU A 95 -11.63 -20.25 -18.68
CA LEU A 95 -12.30 -19.45 -17.65
C LEU A 95 -12.61 -18.02 -18.11
N MET A 96 -11.70 -17.36 -18.83
CA MET A 96 -11.95 -16.03 -19.38
C MET A 96 -13.11 -16.02 -20.38
N GLU A 97 -13.21 -17.04 -21.23
CA GLU A 97 -14.34 -17.18 -22.17
C GLU A 97 -15.66 -17.50 -21.45
N GLU A 98 -15.64 -18.32 -20.41
CA GLU A 98 -16.82 -18.59 -19.57
C GLU A 98 -17.31 -17.33 -18.83
N VAL A 99 -16.38 -16.50 -18.35
CA VAL A 99 -16.69 -15.21 -17.72
C VAL A 99 -17.32 -14.25 -18.73
N LYS A 100 -16.80 -14.17 -19.96
CA LYS A 100 -17.41 -13.37 -21.04
C LYS A 100 -18.83 -13.84 -21.38
N LYS A 101 -19.09 -15.14 -21.27
CA LYS A 101 -20.43 -15.74 -21.46
C LYS A 101 -21.36 -15.56 -20.26
N GLY A 102 -20.88 -15.00 -19.15
CA GLY A 102 -21.68 -14.77 -17.94
C GLY A 102 -21.89 -16.02 -17.06
N SER A 103 -21.16 -17.12 -17.30
CA SER A 103 -21.37 -18.39 -16.60
C SER A 103 -20.70 -18.46 -15.22
N LYS A 104 -19.62 -17.69 -15.00
CA LYS A 104 -18.81 -17.70 -13.78
C LYS A 104 -18.90 -16.37 -13.03
N LEU A 105 -19.74 -16.30 -11.99
CA LEU A 105 -19.97 -15.08 -11.20
C LEU A 105 -18.81 -14.73 -10.24
N ASP A 106 -18.05 -15.72 -9.76
CA ASP A 106 -16.92 -15.47 -8.84
C ASP A 106 -15.68 -14.89 -9.55
N PHE A 107 -15.63 -15.01 -10.88
CA PHE A 107 -14.50 -14.56 -11.70
C PHE A 107 -14.88 -13.30 -12.45
N VAL A 108 -13.97 -12.34 -12.46
CA VAL A 108 -14.15 -11.04 -13.11
C VAL A 108 -12.97 -10.78 -14.02
N LEU A 109 -13.26 -10.41 -15.27
CA LEU A 109 -12.28 -9.87 -16.18
C LEU A 109 -12.22 -8.35 -15.94
N SER A 110 -11.11 -7.88 -15.38
CA SER A 110 -10.89 -6.45 -15.14
C SER A 110 -10.65 -5.67 -16.44
N ASP A 111 -10.85 -4.36 -16.44
CA ASP A 111 -10.63 -3.48 -17.61
C ASP A 111 -9.20 -3.52 -18.14
N ASP A 112 -8.24 -3.86 -17.27
CA ASP A 112 -6.85 -4.08 -17.63
C ASP A 112 -6.61 -5.44 -18.32
N GLY A 113 -7.66 -6.22 -18.58
CA GLY A 113 -7.62 -7.52 -19.26
C GLY A 113 -7.04 -8.66 -18.42
N ILE A 114 -7.00 -8.49 -17.09
CA ILE A 114 -6.51 -9.51 -16.16
C ILE A 114 -7.68 -10.26 -15.53
N LEU A 115 -7.60 -11.59 -15.53
CA LEU A 115 -8.57 -12.44 -14.84
C LEU A 115 -8.34 -12.40 -13.32
N ARG A 116 -9.42 -12.14 -12.57
CA ARG A 116 -9.43 -12.11 -11.11
C ARG A 116 -10.54 -13.00 -10.55
N VAL A 117 -10.31 -13.57 -9.37
CA VAL A 117 -11.37 -14.14 -8.52
C VAL A 117 -11.65 -13.14 -7.43
N ARG A 118 -12.84 -12.53 -7.43
CA ARG A 118 -13.17 -11.39 -6.57
C ARG A 118 -12.11 -10.28 -6.70
N THR A 119 -11.28 -10.07 -5.69
CA THR A 119 -10.18 -9.08 -5.68
C THR A 119 -8.79 -9.67 -5.96
N ARG A 120 -8.69 -11.01 -6.13
CA ARG A 120 -7.41 -11.73 -6.21
C ARG A 120 -7.00 -12.00 -7.64
N LEU A 121 -5.72 -11.81 -7.96
CA LEU A 121 -5.13 -12.09 -9.27
C LEU A 121 -5.01 -13.60 -9.50
N CYS A 122 -5.57 -14.10 -10.61
CA CYS A 122 -5.38 -15.49 -11.01
C CYS A 122 -3.96 -15.71 -11.53
N VAL A 123 -3.17 -16.53 -10.84
CA VAL A 123 -1.79 -16.83 -11.25
C VAL A 123 -1.80 -18.07 -12.15
N PRO A 124 -1.26 -17.97 -13.39
CA PRO A 124 -1.10 -19.09 -14.31
C PRO A 124 -0.38 -20.29 -13.71
N ASN A 125 -0.58 -21.47 -14.30
CA ASN A 125 0.17 -22.68 -13.98
C ASN A 125 1.58 -22.66 -14.59
N ASP A 126 2.39 -21.68 -14.17
CA ASP A 126 3.79 -21.53 -14.52
C ASP A 126 4.66 -21.69 -13.28
N GLY A 127 5.50 -22.73 -13.27
CA GLY A 127 6.33 -23.08 -12.10
C GLY A 127 7.31 -21.98 -11.73
N ASP A 128 7.90 -21.30 -12.71
CA ASP A 128 8.87 -20.24 -12.48
C ASP A 128 8.24 -18.94 -11.98
N LEU A 129 7.04 -18.60 -12.45
CA LEU A 129 6.27 -17.48 -11.95
C LEU A 129 5.84 -17.71 -10.51
N ARG A 130 5.29 -18.88 -10.19
CA ARG A 130 4.86 -19.23 -8.82
C ARG A 130 6.05 -19.27 -7.87
N ARG A 131 7.19 -19.84 -8.30
CA ARG A 131 8.45 -19.82 -7.53
C ARG A 131 8.89 -18.39 -7.22
N LYS A 132 8.90 -17.49 -8.22
CA LYS A 132 9.28 -16.08 -8.02
C LYS A 132 8.31 -15.33 -7.11
N LEU A 133 7.01 -15.61 -7.18
CA LEU A 133 6.03 -15.05 -6.25
C LEU A 133 6.28 -15.49 -4.80
N LEU A 134 6.59 -16.77 -4.59
CA LEU A 134 6.92 -17.32 -3.27
C LEU A 134 8.25 -16.76 -2.75
N GLU A 135 9.27 -16.69 -3.62
CA GLU A 135 10.58 -16.13 -3.30
C GLU A 135 10.46 -14.66 -2.91
N GLU A 136 9.72 -13.84 -3.67
CA GLU A 136 9.48 -12.45 -3.33
C GLU A 136 8.73 -12.31 -1.98
N ALA A 137 7.71 -13.14 -1.75
CA ALA A 137 6.94 -13.11 -0.51
C ALA A 137 7.74 -13.57 0.72
N HIS A 138 8.73 -14.43 0.54
CA HIS A 138 9.57 -14.96 1.62
C HIS A 138 10.82 -14.12 1.87
N CYS A 139 11.45 -13.64 0.80
CA CYS A 139 12.77 -13.01 0.83
C CYS A 139 12.72 -11.49 0.61
N SER A 140 11.53 -10.89 0.42
CA SER A 140 11.43 -9.43 0.39
C SER A 140 11.99 -8.85 1.69
N ARG A 141 12.78 -7.77 1.57
CA ARG A 141 13.32 -7.02 2.71
C ARG A 141 12.23 -6.54 3.68
N LEU A 142 10.97 -6.47 3.21
CA LEU A 142 9.81 -6.09 4.00
C LEU A 142 9.06 -7.27 4.63
N ALA A 143 9.32 -8.50 4.20
CA ALA A 143 8.55 -9.67 4.62
C ALA A 143 8.90 -10.17 6.05
N ILE A 144 10.04 -9.75 6.60
CA ILE A 144 10.54 -10.20 7.93
C ILE A 144 10.58 -11.74 8.01
N HIS A 145 10.94 -12.40 6.90
CA HIS A 145 11.03 -13.86 6.78
C HIS A 145 9.86 -14.62 7.44
N PRO A 146 8.65 -14.49 6.88
CA PRO A 146 7.48 -15.11 7.47
C PRO A 146 7.58 -16.63 7.33
N GLY A 147 7.17 -17.36 8.39
CA GLY A 147 7.00 -18.81 8.29
C GLY A 147 6.02 -19.19 7.18
N GLY A 148 6.11 -20.42 6.66
CA GLY A 148 5.36 -20.87 5.49
C GLY A 148 3.85 -20.61 5.56
N THR A 149 3.21 -20.87 6.70
CA THR A 149 1.77 -20.63 6.91
C THR A 149 1.41 -19.15 6.72
N LYS A 150 2.18 -18.24 7.31
CA LYS A 150 1.93 -16.80 7.22
C LYS A 150 2.17 -16.30 5.80
N MET A 151 3.23 -16.77 5.15
CA MET A 151 3.51 -16.44 3.74
C MET A 151 2.33 -16.78 2.81
N TYR A 152 1.77 -17.99 2.93
CA TYR A 152 0.61 -18.39 2.13
C TYR A 152 -0.65 -17.60 2.49
N GLN A 153 -0.88 -17.30 3.77
CA GLN A 153 -1.98 -16.44 4.20
C GLN A 153 -1.90 -15.05 3.58
N ASP A 154 -0.71 -14.43 3.58
CA ASP A 154 -0.47 -13.10 3.02
C ASP A 154 -0.63 -13.10 1.49
N LEU A 155 -0.08 -14.12 0.82
CA LEU A 155 -0.24 -14.27 -0.63
C LEU A 155 -1.70 -14.48 -1.03
N ARG A 156 -2.47 -15.25 -0.25
CA ARG A 156 -3.90 -15.52 -0.51
C ARG A 156 -4.75 -14.25 -0.50
N GLN A 157 -4.30 -13.16 0.12
CA GLN A 157 -5.05 -11.91 0.11
C GLN A 157 -5.11 -11.29 -1.29
N ASN A 158 -4.06 -11.48 -2.09
CA ASN A 158 -3.87 -10.78 -3.37
C ASN A 158 -3.82 -11.73 -4.58
N TYR A 159 -3.46 -12.99 -4.38
CA TYR A 159 -3.25 -13.97 -5.44
C TYR A 159 -4.09 -15.23 -5.22
N TRP A 160 -4.40 -15.91 -6.31
CA TRP A 160 -5.12 -17.18 -6.31
C TRP A 160 -4.60 -18.08 -7.43
N TRP A 161 -4.44 -19.37 -7.15
CA TRP A 161 -4.22 -20.40 -8.16
C TRP A 161 -4.68 -21.78 -7.66
N LEU A 162 -4.94 -22.69 -8.59
CA LEU A 162 -5.29 -24.08 -8.30
C LEU A 162 -4.15 -24.78 -7.52
N GLY A 163 -4.47 -25.31 -6.34
CA GLY A 163 -3.52 -26.02 -5.47
C GLY A 163 -2.70 -25.13 -4.52
N MET A 164 -3.12 -23.88 -4.28
CA MET A 164 -2.48 -23.02 -3.29
C MET A 164 -2.71 -23.55 -1.86
N LYS A 165 -1.63 -23.90 -1.15
CA LYS A 165 -1.63 -24.38 0.25
C LYS A 165 -2.30 -23.41 1.20
#